data_AF-A0A832LZ00-F1
#
_entry.id   AF-A0A832LZ00-F1
#
_cell.length_a   1.000
_cell.length_b   1.000
_cell.length_c   1.000
_cell.angle_alpha   90.00
_cell.angle_beta   90.00
_cell.angle_gamma   90.00
#
_symmetry.space_group_name_H-M   'P 1'
#
loop_
_entity.id
_entity.type
_entity.pdbx_description
1 polymer ?
#
loop_
_entity_poly.entity_id
_entity_poly.type
_entity_poly.pdbx_seq_one_letter_code
_entity_poly.pdbx_strand_id
1 'polypeptide(L)'
;MLKNIILQANASSLLLLLPLLICCMLPLITRLFQKPIPSGLTGTETDVWFTSYGINEAFETVKNHVFSWKSEEERKATSSSRFSFLKSKHPSERFIISESIPPRLIKFSDPIEGNVTFEFTETEPGGTAIRVNYYPTLRDRIQKMRANFPLKIPFAAGLPCPACGKPVFPDFKVCPFCGEKLK
;
A
#
# COMPACT_ATOMS: atom_id res chain seq x y z
N MET A 1 -60.72 35.02 -17.56
CA MET A 1 -60.37 34.85 -16.14
C MET A 1 -60.41 33.37 -15.81
N LEU A 2 -59.38 32.60 -16.16
CA LEU A 2 -58.30 32.19 -15.23
C LEU A 2 -58.80 31.97 -13.80
N LYS A 3 -59.38 30.78 -13.55
CA LYS A 3 -59.23 30.08 -12.28
C LYS A 3 -59.76 28.65 -12.44
N ASN A 4 -58.98 27.71 -11.93
CA ASN A 4 -59.36 26.34 -11.61
C ASN A 4 -59.16 25.28 -12.70
N ILE A 5 -57.94 25.22 -13.24
CA ILE A 5 -57.30 23.94 -13.55
C ILE A 5 -56.47 23.60 -12.31
N ILE A 6 -57.11 23.06 -11.27
CA ILE A 6 -56.40 22.51 -10.11
C ILE A 6 -56.76 21.04 -10.07
N LEU A 7 -55.73 20.23 -10.31
CA LEU A 7 -55.68 18.79 -10.17
C LEU A 7 -56.54 18.28 -9.01
N GLN A 8 -57.63 17.56 -9.31
CA GLN A 8 -58.18 16.55 -8.41
C GLN A 8 -57.25 15.34 -8.42
N ALA A 9 -56.09 15.46 -7.76
CA ALA A 9 -55.36 14.30 -7.29
C ALA A 9 -55.81 14.08 -5.83
N ASN A 10 -56.60 13.03 -5.61
CA ASN A 10 -57.06 12.65 -4.28
C ASN A 10 -55.88 12.61 -3.31
N ALA A 11 -55.98 13.36 -2.20
CA ALA A 11 -54.94 13.48 -1.17
C ALA A 11 -54.45 12.09 -0.66
N SER A 12 -55.32 11.08 -0.72
CA SER A 12 -55.03 9.69 -0.37
C SER A 12 -54.06 8.99 -1.32
N SER A 13 -54.08 9.30 -2.63
CA SER A 13 -53.12 8.74 -3.59
C SER A 13 -51.75 9.42 -3.50
N LEU A 14 -51.70 10.71 -3.14
CA LEU A 14 -50.45 11.45 -2.97
C LEU A 14 -49.67 10.97 -1.74
N LEU A 15 -50.38 10.63 -0.66
CA LEU A 15 -49.81 10.12 0.60
C LEU A 15 -49.15 8.74 0.48
N LEU A 16 -49.59 7.90 -0.46
CA LEU A 16 -49.02 6.57 -0.73
C LEU A 16 -47.84 6.60 -1.71
N LEU A 17 -47.73 7.66 -2.53
CA LEU A 17 -46.65 7.85 -3.49
C LEU A 17 -45.36 8.38 -2.84
N LEU A 18 -45.48 9.17 -1.77
CA LEU A 18 -44.36 9.71 -1.00
C LEU A 18 -43.42 8.64 -0.42
N PRO A 19 -43.88 7.59 0.29
CA PRO A 19 -42.99 6.56 0.82
C PRO A 19 -42.35 5.70 -0.27
N LEU A 20 -43.03 5.49 -1.41
CA LEU A 20 -42.51 4.76 -2.57
C LEU A 20 -41.39 5.54 -3.26
N LEU A 21 -41.57 6.85 -3.49
CA LEU A 21 -40.53 7.72 -4.03
C LEU A 21 -39.31 7.82 -3.10
N ILE A 22 -39.54 7.87 -1.79
CA ILE A 22 -38.47 7.88 -0.79
C ILE A 22 -37.70 6.54 -0.81
N CYS A 23 -38.39 5.40 -0.91
CA CYS A 23 -37.76 4.08 -1.00
C CYS A 23 -36.91 3.91 -2.27
N CYS A 24 -37.38 4.42 -3.41
CA CYS A 24 -36.68 4.30 -4.69
C CYS A 24 -35.47 5.26 -4.82
N MET A 25 -35.49 6.41 -4.15
CA MET A 25 -34.44 7.43 -4.25
C MET A 25 -33.42 7.37 -3.12
N LEU A 26 -33.74 6.72 -1.98
CA LEU A 26 -32.77 6.45 -0.90
C LEU A 26 -31.46 5.79 -1.36
N PRO A 27 -31.46 4.74 -2.22
CA PRO A 27 -30.22 4.09 -2.64
C PRO A 27 -29.33 4.97 -3.55
N LEU A 28 -29.87 6.05 -4.13
CA LEU A 28 -29.07 7.03 -4.89
C LEU A 28 -28.39 8.04 -3.95
N ILE A 29 -29.07 8.43 -2.87
CA ILE A 29 -28.54 9.37 -1.88
C ILE A 29 -27.45 8.70 -1.03
N THR A 30 -27.62 7.41 -0.67
CA THR A 30 -26.59 6.66 0.06
C THR A 30 -25.30 6.49 -0.76
N ARG A 31 -25.38 6.38 -2.09
CA ARG A 31 -24.21 6.35 -2.98
C ARG A 31 -23.48 7.69 -3.05
N LEU A 32 -24.15 8.82 -2.83
CA LEU A 32 -23.52 10.14 -2.85
C LEU A 32 -22.68 10.40 -1.58
N PHE A 33 -23.04 9.79 -0.45
CA PHE A 33 -22.32 9.92 0.82
C PHE A 33 -21.37 8.75 1.11
N GLN A 34 -21.51 7.63 0.39
CA GLN A 34 -20.51 6.59 0.38
C GLN A 34 -19.34 7.03 -0.51
N LYS A 35 -18.31 7.63 0.10
CA LYS A 35 -16.97 7.56 -0.47
C LYS A 35 -16.73 6.09 -0.82
N PRO A 36 -16.30 5.75 -2.05
CA PRO A 36 -15.94 4.37 -2.36
C PRO A 36 -14.92 3.93 -1.33
N ILE A 37 -15.31 3.02 -0.44
CA ILE A 37 -14.38 2.33 0.43
C ILE A 37 -13.58 1.48 -0.55
N PRO A 38 -12.28 1.77 -0.77
CA PRO A 38 -11.48 0.95 -1.66
C PRO A 38 -11.55 -0.47 -1.11
N SER A 39 -11.95 -1.42 -1.96
CA SER A 39 -12.13 -2.84 -1.65
C SER A 39 -10.85 -3.58 -1.23
N GLY A 40 -9.84 -2.86 -0.73
CA GLY A 40 -8.52 -3.35 -0.34
C GLY A 40 -8.24 -3.41 1.17
N LEU A 41 -9.17 -2.97 2.03
CA LEU A 41 -8.92 -2.89 3.49
C LEU A 41 -8.87 -4.25 4.23
N THR A 42 -9.12 -5.37 3.53
CA THR A 42 -9.02 -6.72 4.09
C THR A 42 -7.90 -7.56 3.49
N GLY A 43 -7.15 -7.03 2.52
CA GLY A 43 -6.06 -7.73 1.86
C GLY A 43 -4.71 -7.30 2.42
N THR A 44 -3.81 -8.25 2.64
CA THR A 44 -2.39 -7.94 2.81
C THR A 44 -1.75 -7.72 1.45
N GLU A 45 -0.84 -6.76 1.35
CA GLU A 45 -0.05 -6.47 0.15
C GLU A 45 1.30 -7.15 0.20
N THR A 46 1.86 -7.46 -0.97
CA THR A 46 3.18 -8.06 -1.08
C THR A 46 4.05 -7.25 -2.03
N ASP A 47 5.29 -7.01 -1.66
CA ASP A 47 6.32 -6.48 -2.56
C ASP A 47 7.58 -7.34 -2.46
N VAL A 48 8.37 -7.34 -3.53
CA VAL A 48 9.65 -8.06 -3.61
C VAL A 48 10.66 -7.20 -4.33
N TRP A 49 11.85 -7.08 -3.73
CA TRP A 49 13.00 -6.47 -4.38
C TRP A 49 14.28 -7.22 -4.09
N PHE A 50 15.31 -6.94 -4.87
CA PHE A 50 16.61 -7.57 -4.76
C PHE A 50 17.64 -6.50 -4.43
N THR A 51 18.52 -6.77 -3.49
CA THR A 51 19.59 -5.86 -3.06
C THR A 51 20.97 -6.47 -3.32
N SER A 52 21.98 -5.62 -3.49
CA SER A 52 23.38 -6.06 -3.53
C SER A 52 23.90 -6.57 -2.19
N TYR A 53 23.22 -6.27 -1.09
CA TYR A 53 23.62 -6.68 0.27
C TYR A 53 23.59 -8.19 0.47
N GLY A 54 24.54 -8.69 1.26
CA GLY A 54 24.50 -10.05 1.79
C GLY A 54 23.33 -10.22 2.76
N ILE A 55 22.89 -11.46 3.00
CA ILE A 55 21.64 -11.73 3.74
C ILE A 55 21.63 -11.17 5.17
N ASN A 56 22.76 -11.23 5.89
CA ASN A 56 22.89 -10.67 7.23
C ASN A 56 22.81 -9.13 7.23
N GLU A 57 23.47 -8.48 6.25
CA GLU A 57 23.44 -7.04 6.08
C GLU A 57 22.01 -6.58 5.74
N ALA A 58 21.38 -7.23 4.75
CA ALA A 58 19.99 -6.95 4.38
C ALA A 58 19.02 -7.08 5.58
N PHE A 59 19.17 -8.12 6.38
CA PHE A 59 18.37 -8.36 7.58
C PHE A 59 18.51 -7.21 8.60
N GLU A 60 19.74 -6.85 8.97
CA GLU A 60 19.98 -5.77 9.94
C GLU A 60 19.60 -4.40 9.36
N THR A 61 19.80 -4.15 8.07
CA THR A 61 19.36 -2.91 7.41
C THR A 61 17.84 -2.73 7.47
N VAL A 62 17.06 -3.78 7.16
CA VAL A 62 15.59 -3.74 7.28
C VAL A 62 15.18 -3.46 8.72
N LYS A 63 15.75 -4.21 9.67
CA LYS A 63 15.45 -4.05 11.10
C LYS A 63 15.73 -2.62 11.58
N ASN A 64 16.86 -2.04 11.19
CA ASN A 64 17.23 -0.67 11.53
C ASN A 64 16.29 0.36 10.89
N HIS A 65 15.84 0.15 9.65
CA HIS A 65 14.85 1.00 9.01
C HIS A 65 13.48 0.97 9.71
N VAL A 66 13.01 -0.21 10.14
CA VAL A 66 11.74 -0.28 10.88
C VAL A 66 11.86 0.39 12.24
N PHE A 67 13.01 0.27 12.91
CA PHE A 67 13.26 1.00 14.16
C PHE A 67 13.34 2.52 13.96
N SER A 68 13.83 3.00 12.82
CA SER A 68 13.84 4.44 12.55
C SER A 68 12.42 5.01 12.40
N TRP A 69 11.45 4.23 11.93
CA TRP A 69 10.04 4.63 11.88
C TRP A 69 9.50 5.01 13.26
N LYS A 70 9.88 4.28 14.32
CA LYS A 70 9.51 4.62 15.70
C LYS A 70 10.02 6.02 16.09
N SER A 71 11.28 6.29 15.79
CA SER A 71 11.93 7.56 16.13
C SER A 71 11.35 8.77 15.38
N GLU A 72 10.90 8.59 14.14
CA GLU A 72 10.26 9.65 13.36
C GLU A 72 8.91 10.06 13.95
N GLU A 73 8.14 9.09 14.44
CA GLU A 73 6.83 9.34 15.04
C GLU A 73 6.95 10.05 16.40
N GLU A 74 7.93 9.66 17.23
CA GLU A 74 8.24 10.35 18.49
C GLU A 74 8.61 11.83 18.27
N ARG A 75 9.36 12.13 17.19
CA ARG A 75 9.72 13.52 16.82
C ARG A 75 8.50 14.32 16.36
N LYS A 76 7.63 13.74 15.53
CA LYS A 76 6.39 14.39 15.07
C LYS A 76 5.49 14.76 16.25
N ALA A 77 5.27 13.83 17.17
CA ALA A 77 4.47 14.05 18.38
C ALA A 77 5.02 15.17 19.27
N THR A 78 6.35 15.30 19.38
CA THR A 78 7.00 16.35 20.17
C THR A 78 6.87 17.72 19.49
N SER A 79 7.00 17.79 18.17
CA SER A 79 6.95 19.04 17.39
C SER A 79 5.55 19.68 17.30
N SER A 80 4.47 18.88 17.33
CA SER A 80 3.09 19.39 17.27
C SER A 80 2.58 19.94 18.61
N SER A 81 3.38 19.86 19.68
CA SER A 81 2.98 20.20 21.05
C SER A 81 2.83 21.70 21.33
N ARG A 82 3.15 22.61 20.39
CA ARG A 82 3.01 24.05 20.62
C ARG A 82 1.55 24.55 20.72
N PHE A 83 0.55 23.75 20.33
CA PHE A 83 -0.87 24.14 20.40
C PHE A 83 -1.86 23.01 20.78
N SER A 84 -1.42 21.90 21.39
CA SER A 84 -2.31 20.75 21.64
C SER A 84 -2.74 20.62 23.11
N PHE A 85 -3.87 21.24 23.45
CA PHE A 85 -4.59 21.02 24.72
C PHE A 85 -5.27 19.64 24.81
N LEU A 86 -5.24 18.85 23.73
CA LEU A 86 -5.65 17.45 23.72
C LEU A 86 -4.40 16.58 23.52
N LYS A 87 -3.97 15.91 24.59
CA LYS A 87 -2.96 14.86 24.54
C LYS A 87 -3.54 13.69 23.74
N SER A 88 -3.18 13.59 22.46
CA SER A 88 -3.33 12.33 21.73
C SER A 88 -2.51 11.27 22.45
N LYS A 89 -3.18 10.25 23.00
CA LYS A 89 -2.56 9.12 23.67
C LYS A 89 -1.94 8.22 22.58
N HIS A 90 -0.76 8.60 22.10
CA HIS A 90 -0.01 7.72 21.21
C HIS A 90 0.32 6.42 21.97
N PRO A 91 0.03 5.24 21.38
CA PRO A 91 0.42 3.97 21.99
C PRO A 91 1.95 3.92 22.09
N SER A 92 2.46 3.61 23.28
CA SER A 92 3.90 3.60 23.61
C SER A 92 4.69 2.49 22.91
N GLU A 93 4.00 1.54 22.30
CA GLU A 93 4.56 0.30 21.77
C GLU A 93 4.14 0.14 20.30
N ARG A 94 4.89 0.83 19.43
CA ARG A 94 4.76 0.77 17.97
C ARG A 94 5.92 0.00 17.35
N PHE A 95 5.65 -0.72 16.26
CA PHE A 95 6.62 -1.53 15.50
C PHE A 95 7.45 -2.51 16.37
N ILE A 96 6.78 -3.31 17.18
CA ILE A 96 7.42 -4.30 18.06
C ILE A 96 7.79 -5.53 17.25
N ILE A 97 8.98 -6.12 17.51
CA ILE A 97 9.33 -7.43 16.95
C ILE A 97 8.43 -8.49 17.58
N SER A 98 7.57 -9.09 16.76
CA SER A 98 6.67 -10.19 17.15
C SER A 98 7.30 -11.57 16.92
N GLU A 99 8.17 -11.70 15.91
CA GLU A 99 8.90 -12.92 15.59
C GLU A 99 10.21 -12.57 14.88
N SER A 100 11.28 -13.33 15.14
CA SER A 100 12.58 -13.14 14.49
C SER A 100 13.32 -14.47 14.38
N ILE A 101 13.70 -14.84 13.16
CA ILE A 101 14.53 -15.99 12.83
C ILE A 101 15.68 -15.49 11.95
N PRO A 102 16.78 -14.96 12.53
CA PRO A 102 17.86 -14.39 11.76
C PRO A 102 18.62 -15.44 10.91
N PRO A 103 19.08 -15.09 9.69
CA PRO A 103 18.81 -13.85 8.95
C PRO A 103 17.60 -13.99 8.00
N ARG A 104 16.70 -14.97 8.21
CA ARG A 104 15.69 -15.41 7.23
C ARG A 104 14.35 -14.74 7.37
N LEU A 105 13.94 -14.34 8.56
CA LEU A 105 12.60 -13.79 8.80
C LEU A 105 12.58 -12.82 9.98
N ILE A 106 11.85 -11.72 9.82
CA ILE A 106 11.50 -10.81 10.92
C ILE A 106 10.07 -10.27 10.73
N LYS A 107 9.28 -10.29 11.80
CA LYS A 107 7.90 -9.79 11.83
C LYS A 107 7.75 -8.67 12.83
N PHE A 108 7.15 -7.57 12.40
CA PHE A 108 6.80 -6.45 13.24
C PHE A 108 5.28 -6.32 13.37
N SER A 109 4.83 -5.95 14.57
CA SER A 109 3.44 -5.63 14.89
C SER A 109 3.33 -4.15 15.26
N ASP A 110 2.37 -3.47 14.64
CA ASP A 110 1.99 -2.11 14.99
C ASP A 110 0.48 -2.03 15.23
N PRO A 111 0.02 -1.52 16.40
CA PRO A 111 -1.41 -1.46 16.72
C PRO A 111 -2.20 -0.46 15.86
N ILE A 112 -1.53 0.41 15.09
CA ILE A 112 -2.17 1.44 14.26
C ILE A 112 -2.12 1.04 12.77
N GLU A 113 -0.93 0.68 12.29
CA GLU A 113 -0.68 0.43 10.86
C GLU A 113 -0.68 -1.07 10.52
N GLY A 114 -0.80 -1.96 11.50
CA GLY A 114 -0.88 -3.40 11.31
C GLY A 114 0.47 -4.09 11.26
N ASN A 115 0.48 -5.35 10.80
CA ASN A 115 1.67 -6.19 10.81
C ASN A 115 2.45 -6.07 9.49
N VAL A 116 3.77 -6.27 9.59
CA VAL A 116 4.66 -6.45 8.45
C VAL A 116 5.61 -7.62 8.68
N THR A 117 5.75 -8.48 7.68
CA THR A 117 6.64 -9.64 7.67
C THR A 117 7.66 -9.48 6.56
N PHE A 118 8.94 -9.61 6.89
CA PHE A 118 10.03 -9.65 5.93
C PHE A 118 10.64 -11.06 5.89
N GLU A 119 10.83 -11.58 4.69
CA GLU A 119 11.51 -12.83 4.40
C GLU A 119 12.72 -12.56 3.51
N PHE A 120 13.84 -13.21 3.82
CA PHE A 120 15.12 -12.99 3.15
C PHE A 120 15.61 -14.29 2.53
N THR A 121 15.95 -14.21 1.24
CA THR A 121 16.52 -15.33 0.49
C THR A 121 17.78 -14.86 -0.23
N GLU A 122 18.88 -15.58 -0.04
CA GLU A 122 20.13 -15.32 -0.77
C GLU A 122 19.95 -15.63 -2.26
N THR A 123 20.53 -14.81 -3.13
CA THR A 123 20.40 -14.96 -4.59
C THR A 123 21.75 -15.19 -5.25
N GLU A 124 21.83 -16.06 -6.24
CA GLU A 124 23.02 -16.26 -7.08
C GLU A 124 23.13 -15.17 -8.17
N PRO A 125 24.32 -14.62 -8.50
CA PRO A 125 25.65 -14.91 -7.97
C PRO A 125 26.03 -14.06 -6.73
N GLY A 126 25.06 -13.48 -6.02
CA GLY A 126 25.24 -12.76 -4.76
C GLY A 126 24.22 -11.64 -4.56
N GLY A 127 23.79 -11.46 -3.31
CA GLY A 127 22.77 -10.49 -2.93
C GLY A 127 21.61 -11.15 -2.16
N THR A 128 20.56 -10.38 -1.92
CA THR A 128 19.39 -10.85 -1.15
C THR A 128 18.10 -10.42 -1.81
N ALA A 129 17.19 -11.36 -2.02
CA ALA A 129 15.78 -11.10 -2.29
C ALA A 129 15.07 -10.82 -0.96
N ILE A 130 14.42 -9.68 -0.87
CA ILE A 130 13.61 -9.27 0.28
C ILE A 130 12.16 -9.32 -0.17
N ARG A 131 11.39 -10.28 0.36
CA ARG A 131 9.94 -10.34 0.22
C ARG A 131 9.32 -9.70 1.46
N VAL A 132 8.38 -8.80 1.26
CA VAL A 132 7.63 -8.18 2.34
C VAL A 132 6.15 -8.40 2.15
N ASN A 133 5.46 -8.80 3.23
CA ASN A 133 4.02 -8.89 3.31
C ASN A 133 3.52 -7.91 4.38
N TYR A 134 2.61 -7.00 4.04
CA TYR A 134 2.24 -5.85 4.89
C TYR A 134 0.78 -5.44 4.72
N TYR A 135 0.22 -4.76 5.73
CA TYR A 135 -1.09 -4.13 5.62
C TYR A 135 -1.02 -2.88 4.72
N PRO A 136 -2.04 -2.56 3.90
CA PRO A 136 -2.03 -1.43 2.96
C PRO A 136 -1.66 -0.07 3.57
N THR A 137 -1.95 0.13 4.86
CA THR A 137 -1.56 1.28 5.68
C THR A 137 -0.05 1.52 5.75
N LEU A 138 0.77 0.49 5.51
CA LEU A 138 2.24 0.55 5.51
C LEU A 138 2.84 0.84 4.14
N ARG A 139 2.03 0.91 3.07
CA ARG A 139 2.51 1.00 1.68
C ARG A 139 3.54 2.10 1.47
N ASP A 140 3.25 3.31 1.94
CA ASP A 140 4.16 4.46 1.76
C ASP A 140 5.50 4.25 2.48
N ARG A 141 5.49 3.61 3.66
CA ARG A 141 6.72 3.31 4.40
C ARG A 141 7.55 2.25 3.69
N ILE A 142 6.91 1.21 3.17
CA ILE A 142 7.56 0.14 2.41
C ILE A 142 8.17 0.69 1.13
N GLN A 143 7.44 1.50 0.37
CA GLN A 143 7.95 2.10 -0.86
C GLN A 143 9.15 3.02 -0.60
N LYS A 144 9.08 3.85 0.44
CA LYS A 144 10.21 4.71 0.87
C LYS A 144 11.40 3.89 1.34
N MET A 145 11.17 2.84 2.13
CA MET A 145 12.22 1.93 2.57
C MET A 145 12.91 1.28 1.36
N ARG A 146 12.14 0.69 0.45
CA ARG A 146 12.65 0.05 -0.78
C ARG A 146 13.55 1.00 -1.59
N ALA A 147 13.17 2.28 -1.70
CA ALA A 147 13.96 3.27 -2.42
C ALA A 147 15.34 3.55 -1.81
N ASN A 148 15.57 3.20 -0.54
CA ASN A 148 16.87 3.35 0.14
C ASN A 148 17.80 2.13 -0.04
N PHE A 149 17.34 1.04 -0.66
CA PHE A 149 18.19 -0.12 -0.92
C PHE A 149 18.95 0.02 -2.25
N PRO A 150 20.20 -0.48 -2.34
CA PRO A 150 20.90 -0.61 -3.60
C PRO A 150 20.27 -1.73 -4.42
N LEU A 151 19.26 -1.37 -5.22
CA LEU A 151 18.47 -2.32 -5.98
C LEU A 151 19.32 -3.00 -7.05
N LYS A 152 19.42 -4.33 -6.97
CA LYS A 152 19.86 -5.17 -8.08
C LYS A 152 18.62 -5.53 -8.89
N ILE A 153 18.70 -5.38 -10.20
CA ILE A 153 17.77 -6.10 -11.08
C ILE A 153 18.39 -7.49 -11.22
N PRO A 154 17.70 -8.58 -10.84
CA PRO A 154 18.26 -9.91 -11.01
C PRO A 154 18.62 -10.05 -12.49
N PHE A 155 19.87 -10.46 -12.77
CA PHE A 155 20.36 -10.69 -14.14
C PHE A 155 19.48 -11.68 -14.91
N ALA A 156 18.67 -12.47 -14.19
CA ALA A 156 17.58 -13.28 -14.71
C ALA A 156 16.46 -12.49 -15.43
N ALA A 157 16.45 -11.16 -15.40
CA ALA A 157 15.56 -10.36 -16.23
C ALA A 157 16.10 -10.19 -17.67
N GLY A 158 17.40 -10.43 -17.88
CA GLY A 158 18.09 -10.17 -19.15
C GLY A 158 18.87 -8.85 -19.18
N LEU A 159 19.61 -8.62 -20.27
CA LEU A 159 20.31 -7.38 -20.54
C LEU A 159 19.30 -6.33 -21.03
N PRO A 160 19.39 -5.06 -20.59
CA PRO A 160 18.50 -4.02 -21.09
C PRO A 160 18.67 -3.86 -22.60
N CYS A 161 17.56 -3.89 -23.34
CA CYS A 161 17.55 -3.58 -24.77
C CYS A 161 18.04 -2.13 -24.98
N PRO A 162 18.98 -1.87 -25.92
CA PRO A 162 19.51 -0.53 -26.14
C PRO A 162 18.48 0.46 -26.69
N ALA A 163 17.41 -0.03 -27.34
CA ALA A 163 16.35 0.80 -27.90
C ALA A 163 15.25 1.13 -26.90
N CYS A 164 14.78 0.15 -26.10
CA CYS A 164 13.59 0.34 -25.25
C CYS A 164 13.83 0.17 -23.75
N GLY A 165 15.05 -0.17 -23.32
CA GLY A 165 15.44 -0.31 -21.91
C GLY A 165 14.83 -1.49 -21.14
N LYS A 166 13.89 -2.23 -21.75
CA LYS A 166 13.31 -3.43 -21.16
C LYS A 166 14.36 -4.55 -21.13
N PRO A 167 14.40 -5.37 -20.08
CA PRO A 167 15.41 -6.40 -19.95
C PRO A 167 15.06 -7.59 -20.87
N VAL A 168 16.04 -8.06 -21.63
CA VAL A 168 15.91 -9.08 -22.67
C VAL A 168 17.01 -10.13 -22.48
N PHE A 169 16.63 -11.41 -22.46
CA PHE A 169 17.62 -12.49 -22.33
C PHE A 169 18.65 -12.45 -23.48
N PRO A 170 19.92 -12.79 -23.21
CA PRO A 170 21.01 -12.69 -24.19
C PRO A 170 20.85 -13.64 -25.41
N ASP A 171 19.93 -14.59 -25.34
CA ASP A 171 19.62 -15.56 -26.41
C ASP A 171 18.70 -14.98 -27.50
N PHE A 172 18.03 -13.85 -27.24
CA PHE A 172 17.20 -13.19 -28.24
C PHE A 172 18.07 -12.46 -29.27
N LYS A 173 17.84 -12.77 -30.55
CA LYS A 173 18.41 -12.01 -31.69
C LYS A 173 17.68 -10.70 -31.94
N VAL A 174 16.41 -10.64 -31.56
CA VAL A 174 15.51 -9.50 -31.73
C VAL A 174 14.78 -9.26 -30.41
N CYS A 175 14.71 -8.00 -29.97
CA CYS A 175 14.00 -7.61 -28.77
C CYS A 175 12.50 -7.98 -28.89
N PRO A 176 11.94 -8.82 -28.01
CA PRO A 176 10.55 -9.24 -28.09
C PRO A 176 9.56 -8.12 -27.77
N PHE A 177 10.04 -6.99 -27.26
CA PHE A 177 9.19 -5.86 -26.86
C PHE A 177 9.12 -4.74 -27.91
N CYS A 178 10.20 -4.47 -28.64
CA CYS A 178 10.27 -3.36 -29.60
C CYS A 178 10.76 -3.74 -31.00
N GLY A 179 11.21 -4.97 -31.22
CA GLY A 179 11.70 -5.41 -32.53
C GLY A 179 13.13 -5.00 -32.87
N GLU A 180 13.86 -4.36 -31.94
CA GLU A 180 15.27 -3.99 -32.14
C GLU A 180 16.15 -5.22 -32.36
N LYS A 181 17.12 -5.13 -33.28
CA LYS A 181 18.06 -6.22 -33.54
C LYS A 181 19.20 -6.16 -32.52
N LEU A 182 19.37 -7.23 -31.75
CA LEU A 182 20.35 -7.29 -30.66
C LEU A 182 21.69 -7.92 -31.10
N LYS A 183 21.66 -8.83 -32.09
CA LYS A 183 22.82 -9.49 -32.71
C LYS A 183 22.54 -9.83 -34.17
#